data_AF-A0A922LT95-F1
#
_entry.id   AF-A0A922LT95-F1
#
_cell.length_a   1.000
_cell.length_b   1.000
_cell.length_c   1.000
_cell.angle_alpha   90.00
_cell.angle_beta   90.00
_cell.angle_gamma   90.00
#
_symmetry.space_group_name_H-M   'P 1'
#
loop_
_entity.id
_entity.type
_entity.pdbx_description
1 polymer ?
#
loop_
_entity_poly.entity_id
_entity_poly.type
_entity_poly.pdbx_seq_one_letter_code
_entity_poly.pdbx_strand_id
1 'polypeptide(L)'
;MVKIQIAVIIVDQLLIMMINIQTCTQINRHTQIGWLHQELALCITCIQIMLHHLFQSIPLIGYLIESIIFRLFPINNNNNNKVQLSSNGICTYSIFLAYIYRFGVISGTLILDILKAYIRDCDIGKVKAAHFITIAVGVNLRKSNLNVCQEIIQQANFELEKHKLQNFEIAFELEGLIQRLSEKRSMEECVTRSLHLQKLIRVWTKGLSVTDDMCLTVGLEDLLNASSTGRWWLIGSAVNRLVNDISSVKSKDDEKSKPSLNPELVAVAEKLGLRTTSRQLTFSILVSTPGGPDATASALLKSCHTSANSPGVQLVAGSIAGREREMIHILLHCVMSEMPFNRFYPRVLGGILNCHRRFLMMIKCGFWDILNNTNLTVKAKSNAGQALGLLCLVYNFPLTVLKNYNFGDTSEGNIAFLQYTIMELCTGEYQNVLAKLLQLSAYTRLCRNCRIFMRKHLINEMVADDKFDSNLKAIVTKLVSDMREAESF
;
A
#
# COMPACT_ATOMS: atom_id res chain seq x y z
N MET A 1 -23.38 6.63 7.74
CA MET A 1 -23.59 5.33 8.41
C MET A 1 -24.60 4.46 7.66
N VAL A 2 -25.84 4.91 7.43
CA VAL A 2 -26.88 4.15 6.70
C VAL A 2 -26.51 3.76 5.26
N LYS A 3 -25.87 4.66 4.49
CA LYS A 3 -25.38 4.34 3.13
C LYS A 3 -24.27 3.28 3.08
N ILE A 4 -23.47 3.16 4.14
CA ILE A 4 -22.40 2.15 4.25
C ILE A 4 -23.01 0.80 4.65
N GLN A 5 -23.95 0.78 5.59
CA GLN A 5 -24.68 -0.43 5.95
C GLN A 5 -25.46 -1.02 4.78
N ILE A 6 -26.15 -0.20 3.97
CA ILE A 6 -26.88 -0.66 2.79
C ILE A 6 -25.91 -1.21 1.73
N ALA A 7 -24.76 -0.56 1.51
CA ALA A 7 -23.74 -1.07 0.60
C ALA A 7 -23.15 -2.40 1.08
N VAL A 8 -22.86 -2.54 2.36
CA VAL A 8 -22.36 -3.80 2.94
C VAL A 8 -23.39 -4.93 2.83
N ILE A 9 -24.67 -4.67 3.11
CA ILE A 9 -25.74 -5.68 2.99
C ILE A 9 -25.95 -6.11 1.53
N ILE A 10 -25.96 -5.18 0.59
CA ILE A 10 -26.10 -5.48 -0.85
C ILE A 10 -24.91 -6.29 -1.33
N VAL A 11 -23.70 -5.91 -0.91
CA VAL A 11 -22.50 -6.64 -1.28
C VAL A 11 -22.50 -8.02 -0.61
N ASP A 12 -22.89 -8.16 0.66
CA ASP A 12 -23.02 -9.45 1.35
C ASP A 12 -24.02 -10.38 0.63
N GLN A 13 -25.17 -9.87 0.19
CA GLN A 13 -26.14 -10.65 -0.58
C GLN A 13 -25.60 -11.05 -1.95
N LEU A 14 -24.92 -10.13 -2.66
CA LEU A 14 -24.25 -10.45 -3.92
C LEU A 14 -23.17 -11.51 -3.72
N LEU A 15 -22.41 -11.43 -2.63
CA LEU A 15 -21.29 -12.30 -2.32
C LEU A 15 -21.78 -13.71 -1.94
N ILE A 16 -22.87 -13.80 -1.18
CA ILE A 16 -23.58 -15.07 -0.90
C ILE A 16 -24.15 -15.66 -2.19
N MET A 17 -24.75 -14.84 -3.06
CA MET A 17 -25.29 -15.29 -4.35
C MET A 17 -24.18 -15.79 -5.27
N MET A 18 -23.05 -15.08 -5.34
CA MET A 18 -21.86 -15.43 -6.11
C MET A 18 -21.21 -16.73 -5.61
N ILE A 19 -21.15 -16.92 -4.29
CA ILE A 19 -20.71 -18.17 -3.65
C ILE A 19 -21.67 -19.34 -3.96
N ASN A 20 -22.97 -19.11 -3.90
CA ASN A 20 -23.96 -20.14 -4.22
C ASN A 20 -23.91 -20.53 -5.71
N ILE A 21 -23.74 -19.56 -6.61
CA ILE A 21 -23.56 -19.80 -8.04
C ILE A 21 -22.32 -20.68 -8.30
N GLN A 22 -21.23 -20.42 -7.57
CA GLN A 22 -20.01 -21.22 -7.63
C GLN A 22 -20.23 -22.67 -7.18
N THR A 23 -21.03 -22.91 -6.14
CA THR A 23 -21.37 -24.29 -5.70
C THR A 23 -22.21 -25.06 -6.72
N CYS A 24 -22.96 -24.37 -7.59
CA CYS A 24 -23.76 -24.99 -8.65
C CYS A 24 -22.94 -25.36 -9.89
N THR A 25 -21.76 -24.74 -10.09
CA THR A 25 -20.90 -25.07 -11.23
C THR A 25 -20.03 -26.29 -10.94
N GLN A 26 -20.21 -27.35 -11.72
CA GLN A 26 -19.31 -28.50 -11.68
C GLN A 26 -17.99 -28.15 -12.36
N ILE A 27 -16.88 -28.32 -11.64
CA ILE A 27 -15.55 -28.27 -12.22
C ILE A 27 -15.25 -29.66 -12.76
N ASN A 28 -15.21 -29.78 -14.08
CA ASN A 28 -14.81 -31.01 -14.74
C ASN A 28 -13.47 -30.79 -15.46
N ARG A 29 -12.62 -31.81 -15.50
CA ARG A 29 -11.27 -31.71 -16.10
C ARG A 29 -11.33 -31.36 -17.60
N HIS A 30 -12.42 -31.73 -18.28
CA HIS A 30 -12.63 -31.50 -19.71
C HIS A 30 -13.25 -30.14 -20.04
N THR A 31 -13.87 -29.47 -19.07
CA THR A 31 -14.46 -28.15 -19.26
C THR A 31 -13.44 -27.10 -18.87
N GLN A 32 -13.06 -26.25 -19.83
CA GLN A 32 -12.75 -24.83 -19.66
C GLN A 32 -12.62 -24.39 -18.18
N ILE A 33 -11.49 -24.71 -17.55
CA ILE A 33 -11.34 -24.73 -16.09
C ILE A 33 -11.75 -23.40 -15.48
N GLY A 34 -12.76 -23.42 -14.60
CA GLY A 34 -13.05 -22.33 -13.68
C GLY A 34 -13.37 -20.98 -14.30
N TRP A 35 -13.85 -20.89 -15.55
CA TRP A 35 -14.13 -19.62 -16.23
C TRP A 35 -15.00 -18.66 -15.42
N LEU A 36 -16.11 -19.17 -14.88
CA LEU A 36 -16.98 -18.38 -14.04
C LEU A 36 -16.28 -17.90 -12.78
N HIS A 37 -15.44 -18.74 -12.17
CA HIS A 37 -14.67 -18.40 -10.97
C HIS A 37 -13.66 -17.28 -11.28
N GLN A 38 -13.07 -17.32 -12.47
CA GLN A 38 -12.13 -16.32 -12.95
C GLN A 38 -12.81 -14.97 -13.22
N GLU A 39 -13.95 -14.95 -13.90
CA GLU A 39 -14.72 -13.72 -14.15
C GLU A 39 -15.28 -13.13 -12.86
N LEU A 40 -15.71 -13.98 -11.94
CA LEU A 40 -16.22 -13.57 -10.64
C LEU A 40 -15.12 -12.98 -9.77
N ALA A 41 -13.92 -13.59 -9.75
CA ALA A 41 -12.76 -13.05 -9.06
C ALA A 41 -12.31 -11.71 -9.67
N LEU A 42 -12.43 -11.57 -10.99
CA LEU A 42 -12.18 -10.32 -11.70
C LEU A 42 -13.15 -9.21 -11.27
N CYS A 43 -14.45 -9.49 -11.26
CA CYS A 43 -15.49 -8.55 -10.83
C CYS A 43 -15.25 -8.09 -9.39
N ILE A 44 -14.99 -9.02 -8.47
CA ILE A 44 -14.71 -8.70 -7.06
C ILE A 44 -13.43 -7.88 -6.92
N THR A 45 -12.38 -8.20 -7.71
CA THR A 45 -11.15 -7.41 -7.70
C THR A 45 -11.41 -5.97 -8.17
N CYS A 46 -12.16 -5.78 -9.25
CA CYS A 46 -12.53 -4.45 -9.72
C CYS A 46 -13.35 -3.67 -8.68
N ILE A 47 -14.34 -4.32 -8.05
CA ILE A 47 -15.14 -3.73 -6.98
C ILE A 47 -14.23 -3.33 -5.80
N GLN A 48 -13.32 -4.21 -5.38
CA GLN A 48 -12.38 -3.94 -4.29
C GLN A 48 -11.48 -2.73 -4.60
N ILE A 49 -10.94 -2.64 -5.81
CA ILE A 49 -10.12 -1.50 -6.24
C ILE A 49 -10.93 -0.19 -6.17
N MET A 50 -12.17 -0.20 -6.68
CA MET A 50 -13.06 0.97 -6.64
C MET A 50 -13.45 1.36 -5.22
N LEU A 51 -13.84 0.40 -4.38
CA LEU A 51 -14.22 0.63 -2.99
C LEU A 51 -13.04 1.15 -2.17
N HIS A 52 -11.85 0.58 -2.34
CA HIS A 52 -10.65 1.04 -1.66
C HIS A 52 -10.29 2.48 -2.07
N HIS A 53 -10.43 2.81 -3.36
CA HIS A 53 -10.22 4.18 -3.85
C HIS A 53 -11.26 5.18 -3.29
N LEU A 54 -12.53 4.79 -3.23
CA LEU A 54 -13.62 5.68 -2.80
C LEU A 54 -13.72 5.85 -1.28
N PHE A 55 -13.41 4.80 -0.50
CA PHE A 55 -13.73 4.74 0.93
C PHE A 55 -12.55 4.48 1.87
N GLN A 56 -11.31 4.38 1.35
CA GLN A 56 -10.08 4.21 2.16
C GLN A 56 -10.20 3.07 3.20
N SER A 57 -10.43 1.85 2.70
CA SER A 57 -10.58 0.56 3.41
C SER A 57 -12.01 0.15 3.78
N ILE A 58 -12.54 -0.80 3.00
CA ILE A 58 -13.69 -1.63 3.39
C ILE A 58 -13.16 -3.07 3.48
N PRO A 59 -13.30 -3.77 4.61
CA PRO A 59 -12.78 -5.13 4.80
C PRO A 59 -13.65 -6.20 4.14
N LEU A 60 -14.15 -5.93 2.93
CA LEU A 60 -15.05 -6.80 2.20
C LEU A 60 -14.35 -8.10 1.78
N ILE A 61 -13.22 -7.94 1.11
CA ILE A 61 -12.45 -9.08 0.61
C ILE A 61 -11.90 -9.93 1.75
N GLY A 62 -11.56 -9.28 2.87
CA GLY A 62 -11.30 -9.95 4.12
C GLY A 62 -12.47 -10.87 4.41
N TYR A 63 -13.64 -10.32 4.75
CA TYR A 63 -14.83 -11.09 5.11
C TYR A 63 -15.13 -12.30 4.20
N LEU A 64 -15.01 -12.10 2.89
CA LEU A 64 -15.14 -13.17 1.90
C LEU A 64 -14.15 -14.33 2.13
N ILE A 65 -12.87 -14.03 2.37
CA ILE A 65 -11.82 -15.04 2.49
C ILE A 65 -11.97 -15.87 3.77
N GLU A 66 -12.16 -15.29 4.96
CA GLU A 66 -12.39 -16.11 6.18
C GLU A 66 -13.68 -16.92 6.06
N SER A 67 -14.73 -16.36 5.45
CA SER A 67 -15.97 -17.10 5.20
C SER A 67 -15.73 -18.33 4.32
N ILE A 68 -14.88 -18.22 3.29
CA ILE A 68 -14.49 -19.34 2.45
C ILE A 68 -13.59 -20.32 3.21
N ILE A 69 -12.60 -19.81 3.95
CA ILE A 69 -11.65 -20.65 4.69
C ILE A 69 -12.35 -21.44 5.80
N PHE A 70 -13.30 -20.85 6.53
CA PHE A 70 -14.11 -21.59 7.50
C PHE A 70 -14.99 -22.66 6.86
N ARG A 71 -15.40 -22.50 5.59
CA ARG A 71 -16.12 -23.55 4.85
C ARG A 71 -15.19 -24.66 4.38
N LEU A 72 -13.95 -24.33 4.00
CA LEU A 72 -12.94 -25.30 3.56
C LEU A 72 -12.34 -26.09 4.74
N PHE A 73 -12.17 -25.44 5.89
CA PHE A 73 -11.54 -25.97 7.10
C PHE A 73 -12.44 -25.71 8.32
N PRO A 74 -13.56 -26.46 8.45
CA PRO A 74 -14.46 -26.28 9.59
C PRO A 74 -13.76 -26.62 10.91
N ILE A 75 -13.79 -25.69 11.87
CA ILE A 75 -13.26 -25.91 13.23
C ILE A 75 -14.17 -26.91 13.94
N ASN A 76 -13.55 -27.92 14.54
CA ASN A 76 -14.22 -29.07 15.15
C ASN A 76 -14.85 -28.69 16.50
N ASN A 77 -15.89 -27.85 16.49
CA ASN A 77 -16.73 -27.63 17.66
C ASN A 77 -17.87 -28.67 17.65
N ASN A 78 -17.93 -29.47 18.72
CA ASN A 78 -18.97 -30.45 18.98
C ASN A 78 -20.37 -29.87 18.71
N ASN A 79 -21.04 -30.36 17.66
CA ASN A 79 -22.48 -30.69 17.60
C ASN A 79 -22.93 -30.97 16.15
N ASN A 80 -23.05 -32.26 15.82
CA ASN A 80 -24.04 -32.98 14.99
C ASN A 80 -24.69 -32.42 13.72
N ASN A 81 -24.29 -31.28 13.15
CA ASN A 81 -24.68 -30.88 11.78
C ASN A 81 -23.45 -30.43 10.98
N LYS A 82 -22.58 -31.39 10.65
CA LYS A 82 -21.46 -31.15 9.74
C LYS A 82 -22.01 -30.95 8.33
N VAL A 83 -22.03 -29.72 7.83
CA VAL A 83 -22.08 -29.50 6.39
C VAL A 83 -20.70 -29.87 5.85
N GLN A 84 -20.44 -31.16 5.67
CA GLN A 84 -19.26 -31.61 4.93
C GLN A 84 -19.43 -31.14 3.49
N LEU A 85 -18.52 -30.26 3.09
CA LEU A 85 -18.54 -29.73 1.74
C LEU A 85 -18.22 -30.87 0.76
N SER A 86 -19.00 -30.98 -0.32
CA SER A 86 -18.73 -31.98 -1.35
C SER A 86 -17.34 -31.77 -1.95
N SER A 87 -16.74 -32.84 -2.49
CA SER A 87 -15.45 -32.75 -3.20
C SER A 87 -15.45 -31.63 -4.25
N ASN A 88 -16.57 -31.42 -4.94
CA ASN A 88 -16.70 -30.34 -5.93
C ASN A 88 -16.70 -28.97 -5.28
N GLY A 89 -17.39 -28.80 -4.14
CA GLY A 89 -17.36 -27.55 -3.39
C GLY A 89 -15.95 -27.15 -2.95
N ILE A 90 -15.15 -28.13 -2.50
CA ILE A 90 -13.75 -27.89 -2.12
C ILE A 90 -12.96 -27.36 -3.33
N CYS A 91 -13.08 -28.01 -4.50
CA CYS A 91 -12.45 -27.56 -5.74
C CYS A 91 -12.88 -26.14 -6.12
N THR A 92 -14.19 -25.86 -6.09
CA THR A 92 -14.81 -24.57 -6.41
C THR A 92 -14.18 -23.43 -5.61
N TYR A 93 -14.23 -23.51 -4.29
CA TYR A 93 -13.66 -22.46 -3.44
C TYR A 93 -12.15 -22.33 -3.59
N SER A 94 -11.45 -23.47 -3.74
CA SER A 94 -10.00 -23.50 -3.90
C SER A 94 -9.53 -22.82 -5.18
N ILE A 95 -10.19 -23.10 -6.32
CA ILE A 95 -9.92 -22.46 -7.60
C ILE A 95 -10.27 -20.97 -7.54
N PHE A 96 -11.37 -20.62 -6.88
CA PHE A 96 -11.73 -19.21 -6.71
C PHE A 96 -10.66 -18.43 -5.94
N LEU A 97 -10.18 -18.95 -4.80
CA LEU A 97 -9.08 -18.35 -4.05
C LEU A 97 -7.81 -18.22 -4.91
N ALA A 98 -7.51 -19.23 -5.74
CA ALA A 98 -6.40 -19.17 -6.68
C ALA A 98 -6.55 -18.01 -7.69
N TYR A 99 -7.75 -17.75 -8.21
CA TYR A 99 -7.96 -16.61 -9.10
C TYR A 99 -7.90 -15.26 -8.37
N ILE A 100 -8.33 -15.17 -7.12
CA ILE A 100 -8.15 -13.96 -6.31
C ILE A 100 -6.65 -13.68 -6.09
N TYR A 101 -5.85 -14.72 -5.78
CA TYR A 101 -4.38 -14.62 -5.74
C TYR A 101 -3.81 -14.17 -7.09
N ARG A 102 -4.28 -14.77 -8.19
CA ARG A 102 -3.84 -14.41 -9.55
C ARG A 102 -4.04 -12.93 -9.84
N PHE A 103 -5.12 -12.31 -9.36
CA PHE A 103 -5.38 -10.88 -9.56
C PHE A 103 -4.69 -9.96 -8.53
N GLY A 104 -3.88 -10.51 -7.63
CA GLY A 104 -3.00 -9.76 -6.72
C GLY A 104 -3.66 -9.32 -5.41
N VAL A 105 -4.85 -9.83 -5.11
CA VAL A 105 -5.63 -9.41 -3.93
C VAL A 105 -5.25 -10.23 -2.68
N ILE A 106 -4.74 -11.45 -2.85
CA ILE A 106 -4.24 -12.31 -1.77
C ILE A 106 -2.76 -12.60 -2.05
N SER A 107 -1.97 -12.82 -1.00
CA SER A 107 -0.59 -13.32 -1.08
C SER A 107 -0.50 -14.80 -1.47
N GLY A 108 0.60 -15.18 -2.12
CA GLY A 108 0.88 -16.59 -2.45
C GLY A 108 1.04 -17.47 -1.21
N THR A 109 1.36 -16.90 -0.04
CA THR A 109 1.52 -17.60 1.24
C THR A 109 0.27 -18.41 1.59
N LEU A 110 -0.92 -17.80 1.56
CA LEU A 110 -2.17 -18.49 1.89
C LEU A 110 -2.42 -19.69 0.98
N ILE A 111 -2.19 -19.53 -0.32
CA ILE A 111 -2.40 -20.61 -1.30
C ILE A 111 -1.41 -21.76 -1.07
N LEU A 112 -0.16 -21.44 -0.75
CA LEU A 112 0.86 -22.45 -0.42
C LEU A 112 0.51 -23.21 0.87
N ASP A 113 0.00 -22.52 1.89
CA ASP A 113 -0.44 -23.15 3.14
C ASP A 113 -1.63 -24.10 2.92
N ILE A 114 -2.60 -23.69 2.08
CA ILE A 114 -3.73 -24.54 1.69
C ILE A 114 -3.24 -25.80 0.96
N LEU A 115 -2.28 -25.67 0.03
CA LEU A 115 -1.69 -26.82 -0.66
C LEU A 115 -1.01 -27.77 0.32
N LYS A 116 -0.23 -27.26 1.28
CA LYS A 116 0.39 -28.07 2.35
C LYS A 116 -0.66 -28.81 3.17
N ALA A 117 -1.75 -28.15 3.56
CA ALA A 117 -2.83 -28.77 4.32
C ALA A 117 -3.55 -29.87 3.52
N TYR A 118 -3.82 -29.64 2.23
CA TYR A 118 -4.48 -30.62 1.35
C TYR A 118 -3.63 -31.87 1.11
N ILE A 119 -2.32 -31.72 0.92
CA ILE A 119 -1.40 -32.86 0.77
C ILE A 119 -1.25 -33.63 2.09
N ARG A 120 -1.23 -32.93 3.23
CA ARG A 120 -1.16 -33.56 4.55
C ARG A 120 -2.38 -34.43 4.86
N ASP A 121 -3.58 -33.94 4.54
CA ASP A 121 -4.82 -34.71 4.74
C ASP A 121 -5.00 -35.83 3.71
N CYS A 122 -4.42 -35.64 2.51
CA CYS A 122 -4.39 -36.61 1.40
C CYS A 122 -5.77 -37.20 1.01
N ASP A 123 -6.85 -36.44 1.23
CA ASP A 123 -8.19 -36.81 0.79
C ASP A 123 -8.38 -36.55 -0.70
N ILE A 124 -9.11 -37.42 -1.41
CA ILE A 124 -9.30 -37.35 -2.86
C ILE A 124 -9.82 -35.98 -3.31
N GLY A 125 -10.77 -35.39 -2.57
CA GLY A 125 -11.33 -34.09 -2.92
C GLY A 125 -10.35 -32.93 -2.72
N LYS A 126 -9.52 -33.02 -1.69
CA LYS A 126 -8.48 -32.01 -1.39
C LYS A 126 -7.31 -32.10 -2.36
N VAL A 127 -6.87 -33.30 -2.71
CA VAL A 127 -5.82 -33.51 -3.72
C VAL A 127 -6.30 -33.08 -5.11
N LYS A 128 -7.55 -33.40 -5.48
CA LYS A 128 -8.23 -32.86 -6.68
C LYS A 128 -8.20 -31.33 -6.72
N ALA A 129 -8.59 -30.70 -5.61
CA ALA A 129 -8.57 -29.24 -5.50
C ALA A 129 -7.15 -28.66 -5.60
N ALA A 130 -6.16 -29.32 -4.99
CA ALA A 130 -4.76 -28.93 -5.05
C ALA A 130 -4.23 -28.97 -6.49
N HIS A 131 -4.53 -30.03 -7.24
CA HIS A 131 -4.17 -30.11 -8.66
C HIS A 131 -4.80 -28.96 -9.45
N PHE A 132 -6.10 -28.68 -9.29
CA PHE A 132 -6.74 -27.56 -9.98
C PHE A 132 -6.14 -26.19 -9.63
N ILE A 133 -5.75 -25.95 -8.36
CA ILE A 133 -5.02 -24.75 -7.96
C ILE A 133 -3.72 -24.64 -8.77
N THR A 134 -2.93 -25.72 -8.86
CA THR A 134 -1.65 -25.68 -9.58
C THR A 134 -1.80 -25.48 -11.08
N ILE A 135 -2.89 -25.96 -11.70
CA ILE A 135 -3.21 -25.63 -13.11
C ILE A 135 -3.45 -24.12 -13.25
N ALA A 136 -4.23 -23.53 -12.34
CA ALA A 136 -4.60 -22.12 -12.41
C ALA A 136 -3.44 -21.17 -12.07
N VAL A 137 -2.58 -21.49 -11.11
CA VAL A 137 -1.58 -20.55 -10.56
C VAL A 137 -0.20 -21.15 -10.22
N GLY A 138 0.10 -22.39 -10.60
CA GLY A 138 1.35 -23.08 -10.22
C GLY A 138 2.62 -22.31 -10.58
N VAL A 139 2.71 -21.79 -11.81
CA VAL A 139 3.86 -20.98 -12.25
C VAL A 139 3.97 -19.65 -11.48
N ASN A 140 2.84 -19.05 -11.07
CA ASN A 140 2.83 -17.83 -10.26
C ASN A 140 3.32 -18.12 -8.84
N LEU A 141 2.87 -19.21 -8.23
CA LEU A 141 3.34 -19.65 -6.91
C LEU A 141 4.84 -19.90 -6.92
N ARG A 142 5.35 -20.60 -7.94
CA ARG A 142 6.79 -20.85 -8.10
C ARG A 142 7.62 -19.56 -8.23
N LYS A 143 7.11 -18.56 -8.93
CA LYS A 143 7.76 -17.23 -9.01
C LYS A 143 7.74 -16.50 -7.68
N SER A 144 6.69 -16.69 -6.87
CA SER A 144 6.58 -16.05 -5.56
C SER A 144 7.52 -16.67 -4.52
N ASN A 145 7.59 -18.01 -4.44
CA ASN A 145 8.47 -18.69 -3.48
C ASN A 145 8.83 -20.11 -3.97
N LEU A 146 10.00 -20.25 -4.59
CA LEU A 146 10.46 -21.52 -5.16
C LEU A 146 10.70 -22.60 -4.09
N ASN A 147 11.25 -22.21 -2.94
CA ASN A 147 11.67 -23.14 -1.89
C ASN A 147 10.46 -23.89 -1.31
N VAL A 148 9.39 -23.15 -1.00
CA VAL A 148 8.15 -23.73 -0.48
C VAL A 148 7.48 -24.63 -1.51
N CYS A 149 7.51 -24.26 -2.80
CA CYS A 149 7.03 -25.15 -3.86
C CYS A 149 7.83 -26.45 -3.94
N GLN A 150 9.15 -26.42 -3.74
CA GLN A 150 9.99 -27.63 -3.72
C GLN A 150 9.66 -28.52 -2.51
N GLU A 151 9.43 -27.94 -1.33
CA GLU A 151 8.96 -28.69 -0.15
C GLU A 151 7.62 -29.41 -0.43
N ILE A 152 6.66 -28.70 -1.03
CA ILE A 152 5.35 -29.24 -1.40
C ILE A 152 5.50 -30.38 -2.41
N ILE A 153 6.37 -30.21 -3.42
CA ILE A 153 6.67 -31.27 -4.41
C ILE A 153 7.27 -32.50 -3.73
N GLN A 154 8.19 -32.32 -2.78
CA GLN A 154 8.78 -33.43 -2.04
C GLN A 154 7.74 -34.18 -1.21
N GLN A 155 6.87 -33.46 -0.49
CA GLN A 155 5.77 -34.06 0.28
C GLN A 155 4.78 -34.81 -0.63
N ALA A 156 4.42 -34.22 -1.77
CA ALA A 156 3.53 -34.86 -2.74
C ALA A 156 4.14 -36.12 -3.35
N ASN A 157 5.45 -36.14 -3.64
CA ASN A 157 6.14 -37.34 -4.13
C ASN A 157 6.13 -38.46 -3.08
N PHE A 158 6.32 -38.13 -1.81
CA PHE A 158 6.27 -39.11 -0.72
C PHE A 158 4.87 -39.74 -0.58
N GLU A 159 3.81 -38.94 -0.62
CA GLU A 159 2.43 -39.47 -0.60
C GLU A 159 2.09 -40.23 -1.88
N LEU A 160 2.62 -39.80 -3.03
CA LEU A 160 2.45 -40.49 -4.30
C LEU A 160 3.04 -41.91 -4.23
N GLU A 161 4.25 -42.08 -3.70
CA GLU A 161 4.87 -43.42 -3.55
C GLU A 161 4.04 -44.36 -2.68
N LYS A 162 3.41 -43.86 -1.60
CA LYS A 162 2.51 -44.66 -0.76
C LYS A 162 1.25 -45.09 -1.48
N HIS A 163 0.63 -44.18 -2.24
CA HIS A 163 -0.67 -44.42 -2.86
C HIS A 163 -0.60 -45.00 -4.28
N LYS A 164 0.56 -45.02 -4.94
CA LYS A 164 0.78 -45.57 -6.30
C LYS A 164 0.16 -46.95 -6.52
N LEU A 165 0.19 -47.83 -5.51
CA LEU A 165 -0.32 -49.20 -5.60
C LEU A 165 -1.72 -49.39 -4.99
N GLN A 166 -2.21 -48.44 -4.21
CA GLN A 166 -3.46 -48.57 -3.44
C GLN A 166 -4.60 -47.71 -3.99
N ASN A 167 -4.32 -46.47 -4.40
CA ASN A 167 -5.34 -45.49 -4.79
C ASN A 167 -4.91 -44.76 -6.07
N PHE A 168 -5.23 -45.33 -7.23
CA PHE A 168 -4.84 -44.78 -8.54
C PHE A 168 -5.35 -43.35 -8.78
N GLU A 169 -6.56 -43.02 -8.31
CA GLU A 169 -7.11 -41.66 -8.48
C GLU A 169 -6.30 -40.59 -7.74
N ILE A 170 -5.89 -40.88 -6.50
CA ILE A 170 -5.08 -39.95 -5.69
C ILE A 170 -3.69 -39.81 -6.31
N ALA A 171 -3.10 -40.94 -6.73
CA ALA A 171 -1.80 -40.95 -7.39
C ALA A 171 -1.81 -40.09 -8.67
N PHE A 172 -2.83 -40.25 -9.51
CA PHE A 172 -3.00 -39.45 -10.72
C PHE A 172 -3.08 -37.93 -10.42
N GLU A 173 -3.84 -37.54 -9.40
CA GLU A 173 -3.99 -36.14 -9.04
C GLU A 173 -2.70 -35.55 -8.43
N LEU A 174 -1.94 -36.36 -7.66
CA LEU A 174 -0.63 -35.98 -7.15
C LEU A 174 0.40 -35.82 -8.28
N GLU A 175 0.43 -36.73 -9.26
CA GLU A 175 1.29 -36.61 -10.44
C GLU A 175 1.01 -35.32 -11.22
N GLY A 176 -0.28 -35.03 -11.45
CA GLY A 176 -0.70 -33.79 -12.10
C GLY A 176 -0.27 -32.55 -11.30
N LEU A 177 -0.50 -32.53 -9.99
CA LEU A 177 -0.04 -31.46 -9.10
C LEU A 177 1.47 -31.23 -9.20
N ILE A 178 2.26 -32.30 -9.10
CA ILE A 178 3.73 -32.25 -9.14
C ILE A 178 4.21 -31.69 -10.47
N GLN A 179 3.63 -32.17 -11.57
CA GLN A 179 3.94 -31.69 -12.92
C GLN A 179 3.69 -30.18 -13.03
N ARG A 180 2.49 -29.72 -12.65
CA ARG A 180 2.09 -28.31 -12.79
C ARG A 180 2.87 -27.37 -11.88
N LEU A 181 3.22 -27.79 -10.68
CA LEU A 181 4.03 -26.98 -9.77
C LEU A 181 5.51 -26.94 -10.18
N SER A 182 5.97 -27.95 -10.94
CA SER A 182 7.34 -28.05 -11.48
C SER A 182 7.54 -27.33 -12.81
N GLU A 183 6.48 -26.85 -13.46
CA GLU A 183 6.56 -26.11 -14.73
C GLU A 183 7.18 -24.72 -14.54
N LYS A 184 7.96 -24.25 -15.53
CA LYS A 184 8.51 -22.87 -15.55
C LYS A 184 7.59 -21.89 -16.28
N ARG A 185 6.79 -22.40 -17.21
CA ARG A 185 5.84 -21.67 -18.04
C ARG A 185 4.63 -22.59 -18.26
N SER A 186 3.44 -22.02 -18.20
CA SER A 186 2.18 -22.75 -18.43
C SER A 186 1.60 -22.29 -19.77
N MET A 187 1.15 -23.25 -20.56
CA MET A 187 0.46 -23.03 -21.84
C MET A 187 -1.06 -23.15 -21.71
N GLU A 188 -1.57 -23.23 -20.48
CA GLU A 188 -3.00 -23.42 -20.23
C GLU A 188 -3.81 -22.19 -20.64
N GLU A 189 -4.97 -22.43 -21.25
CA GLU A 189 -5.87 -21.37 -21.72
C GLU A 189 -6.30 -20.46 -20.55
N CYS A 190 -6.61 -21.05 -19.39
CA CYS A 190 -7.01 -20.30 -18.20
C CYS A 190 -5.92 -19.32 -17.72
N VAL A 191 -4.65 -19.70 -17.85
CA VAL A 191 -3.48 -18.86 -17.52
C VAL A 191 -3.38 -17.70 -18.52
N THR A 192 -3.47 -17.98 -19.81
CA THR A 192 -3.40 -16.95 -20.86
C THR A 192 -4.56 -15.96 -20.75
N ARG A 193 -5.78 -16.46 -20.54
CA ARG A 193 -6.97 -15.65 -20.27
C ARG A 193 -6.78 -14.76 -19.04
N SER A 194 -6.21 -15.28 -17.95
CA SER A 194 -5.99 -14.48 -16.74
C SER A 194 -5.08 -13.28 -16.97
N LEU A 195 -4.05 -13.44 -17.81
CA LEU A 195 -3.14 -12.36 -18.19
C LEU A 195 -3.85 -11.30 -19.03
N HIS A 196 -4.75 -11.71 -19.92
CA HIS A 196 -5.59 -10.79 -20.68
C HIS A 196 -6.54 -10.01 -19.75
N LEU A 197 -7.25 -10.70 -18.86
CA LEU A 197 -8.17 -10.08 -17.91
C LEU A 197 -7.45 -9.11 -16.96
N GLN A 198 -6.24 -9.43 -16.48
CA GLN A 198 -5.42 -8.49 -15.70
C GLN A 198 -5.14 -7.18 -16.45
N LYS A 199 -4.94 -7.23 -17.76
CA LYS A 199 -4.77 -6.01 -18.58
C LYS A 199 -6.07 -5.22 -18.64
N LEU A 200 -7.21 -5.90 -18.79
CA LEU A 200 -8.53 -5.28 -18.81
C LEU A 200 -8.90 -4.62 -17.47
N ILE A 201 -8.49 -5.19 -16.32
CA ILE A 201 -8.66 -4.55 -15.00
C ILE A 201 -8.14 -3.13 -15.04
N ARG A 202 -6.92 -2.91 -15.56
CA ARG A 202 -6.32 -1.57 -15.63
C ARG A 202 -7.14 -0.60 -16.48
N VAL A 203 -7.79 -1.09 -17.54
CA VAL A 203 -8.66 -0.26 -18.39
C VAL A 203 -9.95 0.09 -17.66
N TRP A 204 -10.65 -0.90 -17.10
CA TRP A 204 -11.94 -0.71 -16.43
C TRP A 204 -11.84 0.13 -15.15
N THR A 205 -10.71 0.03 -14.47
CA THR A 205 -10.43 0.79 -13.24
C THR A 205 -9.72 2.12 -13.52
N LYS A 206 -9.67 2.58 -14.78
CA LYS A 206 -9.05 3.86 -15.18
C LYS A 206 -7.60 4.02 -14.70
N GLY A 207 -6.83 2.93 -14.76
CA GLY A 207 -5.41 2.89 -14.38
C GLY A 207 -5.15 2.72 -12.89
N LEU A 208 -6.18 2.49 -12.07
CA LEU A 208 -6.00 2.09 -10.67
C LEU A 208 -5.47 0.65 -10.61
N SER A 209 -4.39 0.43 -9.88
CA SER A 209 -3.84 -0.92 -9.67
C SER A 209 -4.13 -1.40 -8.26
N VAL A 210 -4.14 -2.72 -8.08
CA VAL A 210 -4.04 -3.32 -6.75
C VAL A 210 -2.71 -2.86 -6.15
N THR A 211 -2.77 -2.11 -5.05
CA THR A 211 -1.58 -1.67 -4.30
C THR A 211 -1.18 -2.77 -3.31
N ASP A 212 0.08 -2.80 -2.87
CA ASP A 212 0.52 -3.77 -1.85
C ASP A 212 -0.32 -3.67 -0.56
N ASP A 213 -0.81 -2.47 -0.21
CA ASP A 213 -1.76 -2.24 0.89
C ASP A 213 -3.12 -2.97 0.72
N MET A 214 -3.51 -3.34 -0.51
CA MET A 214 -4.72 -4.11 -0.80
C MET A 214 -4.47 -5.63 -0.81
N CYS A 215 -3.21 -6.04 -0.93
CA CYS A 215 -2.85 -7.46 -0.97
C CYS A 215 -2.88 -8.02 0.45
N LEU A 216 -3.69 -9.06 0.65
CA LEU A 216 -3.85 -9.69 1.95
C LEU A 216 -2.70 -10.68 2.16
N THR A 217 -1.77 -10.33 3.06
CA THR A 217 -0.54 -11.09 3.34
C THR A 217 -0.66 -12.10 4.49
N VAL A 218 -1.87 -12.60 4.76
CA VAL A 218 -2.17 -13.47 5.91
C VAL A 218 -2.01 -14.95 5.55
N GLY A 219 -1.47 -15.75 6.49
CA GLY A 219 -1.33 -17.21 6.37
C GLY A 219 -2.56 -17.99 6.85
N LEU A 220 -2.66 -19.27 6.51
CA LEU A 220 -3.85 -20.09 6.80
C LEU A 220 -4.13 -20.23 8.30
N GLU A 221 -3.08 -20.43 9.11
CA GLU A 221 -3.21 -20.63 10.56
C GLU A 221 -3.79 -19.40 11.28
N ASP A 222 -3.43 -18.20 10.83
CA ASP A 222 -3.96 -16.96 11.38
C ASP A 222 -5.46 -16.79 11.07
N LEU A 223 -5.92 -17.29 9.91
CA LEU A 223 -7.34 -17.28 9.53
C LEU A 223 -8.16 -18.27 10.37
N LEU A 224 -7.62 -19.48 10.59
CA LEU A 224 -8.29 -20.49 11.39
C LEU A 224 -8.41 -20.08 12.86
N ASN A 225 -7.44 -19.31 13.36
CA ASN A 225 -7.43 -18.82 14.73
C ASN A 225 -8.09 -17.44 14.92
N ALA A 226 -8.83 -16.92 13.92
CA ALA A 226 -9.43 -15.57 13.98
C ALA A 226 -10.32 -15.31 15.22
N SER A 227 -10.88 -16.35 15.84
CA SER A 227 -11.64 -16.24 17.09
C SER A 227 -10.77 -15.93 18.32
N SER A 228 -9.51 -16.37 18.33
CA SER A 228 -8.55 -16.15 19.42
C SER A 228 -7.57 -15.02 19.13
N THR A 229 -7.21 -14.81 17.86
CA THR A 229 -6.29 -13.75 17.41
C THR A 229 -6.99 -12.44 17.04
N GLY A 230 -8.32 -12.45 16.98
CA GLY A 230 -9.13 -11.34 16.49
C GLY A 230 -9.24 -11.33 14.97
N ARG A 231 -10.31 -10.72 14.44
CA ARG A 231 -10.54 -10.61 12.99
C ARG A 231 -9.51 -9.64 12.39
N TRP A 232 -8.52 -10.22 11.71
CA TRP A 232 -7.33 -9.57 11.16
C TRP A 232 -7.58 -8.46 10.14
N TRP A 233 -8.76 -8.43 9.52
CA TRP A 233 -9.18 -7.34 8.62
C TRP A 233 -9.99 -6.23 9.31
N LEU A 234 -10.46 -6.44 10.54
CA LEU A 234 -11.28 -5.47 11.28
C LEU A 234 -10.42 -4.47 12.06
N ILE A 235 -9.17 -4.84 12.35
CA ILE A 235 -8.18 -4.04 13.07
C ILE A 235 -6.82 -4.36 12.42
N GLY A 236 -6.04 -3.34 12.03
CA GLY A 236 -4.73 -3.51 11.38
C GLY A 236 -3.64 -4.10 12.29
N SER A 237 -3.84 -5.31 12.81
CA SER A 237 -3.03 -5.95 13.86
C SER A 237 -2.23 -7.18 13.43
N ALA A 238 -2.23 -7.58 12.15
CA ALA A 238 -1.56 -8.80 11.69
C ALA A 238 -0.13 -8.60 11.12
N VAL A 239 0.62 -7.61 11.58
CA VAL A 239 2.06 -7.46 11.25
C VAL A 239 2.93 -7.89 12.44
N ASN A 240 2.61 -9.01 13.08
CA ASN A 240 3.30 -9.40 14.32
C ASN A 240 3.93 -10.80 14.38
N ARG A 241 4.03 -11.53 13.26
CA ARG A 241 4.71 -12.85 13.26
C ARG A 241 5.84 -13.03 12.26
N LEU A 242 5.91 -12.26 11.17
CA LEU A 242 7.03 -12.36 10.21
C LEU A 242 8.40 -11.94 10.78
N VAL A 243 8.43 -11.36 11.99
CA VAL A 243 9.68 -11.05 12.71
C VAL A 243 10.20 -12.26 13.52
N ASN A 244 9.36 -13.26 13.81
CA ASN A 244 9.76 -14.38 14.66
C ASN A 244 10.40 -15.55 13.89
N ASP A 245 10.05 -15.79 12.62
CA ASP A 245 10.57 -16.96 11.89
C ASP A 245 11.99 -16.77 11.29
N ILE A 246 12.57 -15.58 11.40
CA ILE A 246 13.99 -15.33 11.09
C ILE A 246 14.88 -15.53 12.34
N SER A 247 14.28 -15.76 13.52
CA SER A 247 15.02 -15.88 14.79
C SER A 247 15.56 -17.28 15.11
N SER A 248 15.58 -18.21 14.14
CA SER A 248 16.10 -19.58 14.34
C SER A 248 17.55 -19.80 13.87
N VAL A 249 18.31 -18.75 13.56
CA VAL A 249 19.76 -18.83 13.44
C VAL A 249 20.41 -18.26 14.71
N LYS A 250 20.93 -19.17 15.52
CA LYS A 250 21.68 -18.91 16.75
C LYS A 250 22.82 -17.91 16.52
N SER A 251 22.75 -16.79 17.22
CA SER A 251 23.92 -16.12 17.80
C SER A 251 23.55 -15.69 19.21
N LYS A 252 24.24 -16.26 20.20
CA LYS A 252 24.22 -15.80 21.59
C LYS A 252 24.75 -14.37 21.63
N ASP A 253 24.11 -13.57 22.48
CA ASP A 253 24.47 -12.22 22.97
C ASP A 253 23.47 -11.14 22.53
N ASP A 254 22.51 -10.87 23.41
CA ASP A 254 22.07 -9.52 23.84
C ASP A 254 20.71 -9.56 24.55
N GLU A 255 20.72 -10.03 25.81
CA GLU A 255 19.74 -9.59 26.80
C GLU A 255 20.10 -8.16 27.26
N LYS A 256 19.60 -7.14 26.54
CA LYS A 256 19.28 -5.78 27.02
C LYS A 256 19.11 -4.82 25.83
N SER A 257 17.88 -4.50 25.45
CA SER A 257 17.58 -3.19 24.83
C SER A 257 16.10 -2.83 24.93
N LYS A 258 15.71 -2.24 26.07
CA LYS A 258 14.75 -1.14 25.99
C LYS A 258 15.42 -0.03 25.18
N PRO A 259 14.74 0.69 24.27
CA PRO A 259 15.34 1.83 23.60
C PRO A 259 15.54 2.92 24.67
N SER A 260 16.71 2.95 25.30
CA SER A 260 17.11 4.09 26.11
C SER A 260 17.31 5.26 25.15
N LEU A 261 16.38 6.22 25.20
CA LEU A 261 16.50 7.47 24.47
C LEU A 261 17.74 8.20 25.00
N ASN A 262 18.64 8.60 24.10
CA ASN A 262 19.80 9.40 24.47
C ASN A 262 19.32 10.73 25.09
N PRO A 263 19.69 11.07 26.34
CA PRO A 263 19.17 12.25 27.05
C PRO A 263 19.44 13.57 26.32
N GLU A 264 20.53 13.66 25.54
CA GLU A 264 20.84 14.84 24.74
C GLU A 264 19.82 15.07 23.62
N LEU A 265 19.39 14.01 22.94
CA LEU A 265 18.40 14.09 21.86
C LEU A 265 17.01 14.44 22.39
N VAL A 266 16.68 13.96 23.59
CA VAL A 266 15.43 14.32 24.28
C VAL A 266 15.40 15.82 24.60
N ALA A 267 16.51 16.38 25.11
CA ALA A 267 16.60 17.81 25.39
C ALA A 267 16.46 18.67 24.11
N VAL A 268 17.00 18.22 22.97
CA VAL A 268 16.80 18.89 21.67
C VAL A 268 15.35 18.81 21.21
N ALA A 269 14.72 17.64 21.33
CA ALA A 269 13.32 17.45 20.98
C ALA A 269 12.39 18.35 21.84
N GLU A 270 12.67 18.48 23.13
CA GLU A 270 11.92 19.37 24.02
C GLU A 270 12.05 20.85 23.66
N LYS A 271 13.26 21.30 23.27
CA LYS A 271 13.48 22.66 22.75
C LYS A 271 12.69 22.93 21.47
N LEU A 272 12.47 21.90 20.64
CA LEU A 272 11.61 21.94 19.45
C LEU A 272 10.12 21.79 19.78
N GLY A 273 9.72 21.77 21.06
CA GLY A 273 8.31 21.62 21.46
C GLY A 273 7.75 20.20 21.28
N LEU A 274 8.59 19.21 20.98
CA LEU A 274 8.24 17.80 20.88
C LEU A 274 8.26 17.16 22.27
N ARG A 275 7.26 17.48 23.11
CA ARG A 275 7.22 17.07 24.52
C ARG A 275 6.72 15.64 24.76
N THR A 276 6.01 15.05 23.81
CA THR A 276 5.47 13.69 23.98
C THR A 276 6.55 12.66 23.63
N THR A 277 6.58 11.57 24.39
CA THR A 277 7.51 10.45 24.18
C THR A 277 7.45 9.89 22.75
N SER A 278 6.26 9.81 22.14
CA SER A 278 6.09 9.45 20.71
C SER A 278 6.85 10.39 19.79
N ARG A 279 6.69 11.71 19.95
CA ARG A 279 7.36 12.71 19.11
C ARG A 279 8.87 12.72 19.32
N GLN A 280 9.33 12.54 20.57
CA GLN A 280 10.74 12.41 20.91
C GLN A 280 11.37 11.16 20.27
N LEU A 281 10.65 10.03 20.26
CA LEU A 281 11.09 8.81 19.58
C LEU A 281 11.18 8.99 18.07
N THR A 282 10.15 9.56 17.43
CA THR A 282 10.17 9.85 16.00
C THR A 282 11.32 10.79 15.64
N PHE A 283 11.55 11.85 16.44
CA PHE A 283 12.67 12.76 16.25
C PHE A 283 14.02 12.07 16.45
N SER A 284 14.15 11.22 17.46
CA SER A 284 15.36 10.44 17.69
C SER A 284 15.69 9.56 16.49
N ILE A 285 14.69 8.90 15.89
CA ILE A 285 14.88 8.09 14.66
C ILE A 285 15.30 8.99 13.50
N LEU A 286 14.66 10.15 13.35
CA LEU A 286 14.95 11.11 12.28
C LEU A 286 16.42 11.57 12.28
N VAL A 287 16.98 11.80 13.47
CA VAL A 287 18.36 12.31 13.65
C VAL A 287 19.40 11.19 13.72
N SER A 288 19.04 10.03 14.29
CA SER A 288 20.02 8.98 14.60
C SER A 288 20.13 7.89 13.54
N THR A 289 19.25 7.86 12.54
CA THR A 289 19.27 6.79 11.52
C THR A 289 20.47 6.96 10.58
N PRO A 290 21.37 5.97 10.50
CA PRO A 290 22.44 6.00 9.51
C PRO A 290 21.89 5.68 8.11
N GLY A 291 22.52 6.22 7.05
CA GLY A 291 22.20 5.87 5.67
C GLY A 291 21.36 6.90 4.89
N GLY A 292 21.24 8.13 5.38
CA GLY A 292 20.64 9.23 4.62
C GLY A 292 19.10 9.23 4.57
N PRO A 293 18.49 10.04 3.69
CA PRO A 293 17.05 10.31 3.73
C PRO A 293 16.14 9.10 3.47
N ASP A 294 16.52 8.21 2.53
CA ASP A 294 15.70 7.05 2.15
C ASP A 294 15.73 5.93 3.21
N ALA A 295 16.90 5.73 3.84
CA ALA A 295 17.03 4.83 4.98
C ALA A 295 16.22 5.35 6.18
N THR A 296 16.27 6.66 6.41
CA THR A 296 15.50 7.34 7.47
C THR A 296 14.00 7.23 7.22
N ALA A 297 13.55 7.44 5.98
CA ALA A 297 12.15 7.23 5.58
C ALA A 297 11.69 5.79 5.88
N SER A 298 12.50 4.80 5.51
CA SER A 298 12.21 3.38 5.76
C SER A 298 12.16 3.06 7.26
N ALA A 299 13.07 3.61 8.06
CA ALA A 299 13.11 3.42 9.51
C ALA A 299 11.90 4.05 10.22
N LEU A 300 11.51 5.27 9.81
CA LEU A 300 10.34 5.96 10.34
C LEU A 300 9.04 5.20 10.04
N LEU A 301 8.88 4.71 8.81
CA LEU A 301 7.74 3.87 8.44
C LEU A 301 7.70 2.59 9.27
N LYS A 302 8.82 1.89 9.41
CA LYS A 302 8.91 0.71 10.30
C LYS A 302 8.50 1.05 11.72
N SER A 303 8.94 2.18 12.28
CA SER A 303 8.57 2.60 13.65
C SER A 303 7.08 2.87 13.83
N CYS A 304 6.43 3.45 12.81
CA CYS A 304 4.98 3.66 12.79
C CYS A 304 4.21 2.33 12.75
N HIS A 305 4.82 1.26 12.24
CA HIS A 305 4.21 -0.06 12.17
C HIS A 305 4.57 -0.95 13.39
N THR A 306 5.79 -0.86 13.94
CA THR A 306 6.27 -1.71 15.05
C THR A 306 5.77 -1.28 16.43
N SER A 307 5.51 0.01 16.68
CA SER A 307 4.97 0.47 17.98
C SER A 307 3.50 0.06 18.20
N ALA A 308 2.86 -0.58 17.21
CA ALA A 308 1.49 -1.10 17.33
C ALA A 308 1.46 -2.43 18.12
N ASN A 309 2.64 -3.01 18.34
CA ASN A 309 2.83 -4.44 18.40
C ASN A 309 3.74 -4.91 19.56
N SER A 310 4.24 -3.99 20.40
CA SER A 310 5.01 -4.31 21.61
C SER A 310 4.10 -4.35 22.86
N PRO A 311 4.07 -5.45 23.63
CA PRO A 311 3.40 -5.47 24.93
C PRO A 311 4.26 -4.70 25.94
N GLY A 312 3.74 -3.58 26.45
CA GLY A 312 4.31 -2.89 27.62
C GLY A 312 4.80 -1.45 27.42
N VAL A 313 4.70 -0.86 26.22
CA VAL A 313 4.87 0.59 26.05
C VAL A 313 3.55 1.17 25.55
N GLN A 314 2.72 1.57 26.50
CA GLN A 314 1.43 2.22 26.26
C GLN A 314 1.67 3.67 25.79
N LEU A 315 2.14 3.83 24.55
CA LEU A 315 2.06 5.12 23.86
C LEU A 315 0.63 5.23 23.33
N VAL A 316 -0.07 6.24 23.85
CA VAL A 316 -1.46 6.65 23.60
C VAL A 316 -2.08 6.09 22.30
N ALA A 317 -3.23 5.44 22.47
CA ALA A 317 -4.08 4.85 21.44
C ALA A 317 -4.21 5.74 20.18
N GLY A 318 -3.63 5.29 19.07
CA GLY A 318 -3.81 5.88 17.75
C GLY A 318 -3.70 4.82 16.66
N SER A 319 -4.65 4.85 15.71
CA SER A 319 -4.56 4.03 14.48
C SER A 319 -3.20 4.26 13.79
N ILE A 320 -2.70 3.27 13.04
CA ILE A 320 -1.48 3.39 12.21
C ILE A 320 -1.52 4.68 11.37
N ALA A 321 -2.68 5.00 10.78
CA ALA A 321 -2.87 6.24 10.03
C ALA A 321 -2.70 7.51 10.87
N GLY A 322 -3.00 7.46 12.17
CA GLY A 322 -2.77 8.57 13.11
C GLY A 322 -1.28 8.79 13.37
N ARG A 323 -0.51 7.72 13.59
CA ARG A 323 0.94 7.79 13.78
C ARG A 323 1.67 8.24 12.51
N GLU A 324 1.23 7.75 11.35
CA GLU A 324 1.73 8.19 10.06
C GLU A 324 1.49 9.69 9.83
N ARG A 325 0.29 10.19 10.13
CA ARG A 325 0.01 11.63 10.08
C ARG A 325 0.88 12.41 11.05
N GLU A 326 1.00 11.95 12.30
CA GLU A 326 1.83 12.60 13.31
C GLU A 326 3.30 12.67 12.85
N MET A 327 3.84 11.58 12.28
CA MET A 327 5.18 11.55 11.68
C MET A 327 5.35 12.62 10.59
N ILE A 328 4.38 12.75 9.66
CA ILE A 328 4.42 13.79 8.63
C ILE A 328 4.38 15.18 9.25
N HIS A 329 3.57 15.41 10.28
CA HIS A 329 3.52 16.68 11.00
C HIS A 329 4.83 17.00 11.72
N ILE A 330 5.50 16.01 12.33
CA ILE A 330 6.81 16.20 12.97
C ILE A 330 7.86 16.56 11.92
N LEU A 331 7.88 15.88 10.77
CA LEU A 331 8.79 16.19 9.66
C LEU A 331 8.61 17.62 9.17
N LEU A 332 7.36 18.05 8.93
CA LEU A 332 7.05 19.42 8.52
C LEU A 332 7.37 20.44 9.62
N HIS A 333 7.18 20.08 10.88
CA HIS A 333 7.60 20.91 12.01
C HIS A 333 9.12 21.12 12.01
N CYS A 334 9.91 20.08 11.76
CA CYS A 334 11.36 20.18 11.65
C CYS A 334 11.79 21.05 10.46
N VAL A 335 11.14 20.90 9.29
CA VAL A 335 11.34 21.77 8.12
C VAL A 335 11.16 23.25 8.48
N MET A 336 10.10 23.58 9.21
CA MET A 336 9.78 24.96 9.58
C MET A 336 10.67 25.53 10.68
N SER A 337 11.21 24.68 11.55
CA SER A 337 11.92 25.10 12.76
C SER A 337 13.42 25.27 12.55
N GLU A 338 14.03 24.49 11.67
CA GLU A 338 15.49 24.49 11.49
C GLU A 338 15.97 25.63 10.59
N MET A 339 17.01 26.33 11.04
CA MET A 339 17.63 27.44 10.32
C MET A 339 19.15 27.24 10.32
N PRO A 340 19.82 27.28 9.15
CA PRO A 340 19.27 27.48 7.80
C PRO A 340 18.43 26.31 7.30
N PHE A 341 17.69 26.50 6.19
CA PHE A 341 16.83 25.47 5.60
C PHE A 341 17.59 24.16 5.35
N ASN A 342 17.16 23.10 6.02
CA ASN A 342 17.77 21.79 5.91
C ASN A 342 17.05 20.92 4.85
N ARG A 343 17.74 20.67 3.73
CA ARG A 343 17.25 19.85 2.60
C ARG A 343 17.06 18.37 2.95
N PHE A 344 17.54 17.90 4.10
CA PHE A 344 17.38 16.52 4.55
C PHE A 344 15.90 16.16 4.76
N TYR A 345 15.13 16.97 5.51
CA TYR A 345 13.74 16.62 5.85
C TYR A 345 12.80 16.55 4.63
N PRO A 346 12.84 17.48 3.65
CA PRO A 346 12.06 17.35 2.42
C PRO A 346 12.45 16.10 1.60
N ARG A 347 13.72 15.68 1.64
CA ARG A 347 14.16 14.44 0.99
C ARG A 347 13.64 13.20 1.72
N VAL A 348 13.54 13.23 3.05
CA VAL A 348 12.88 12.16 3.82
C VAL A 348 11.39 12.08 3.46
N LEU A 349 10.69 13.21 3.37
CA LEU A 349 9.30 13.27 2.88
C LEU A 349 9.17 12.70 1.46
N GLY A 350 10.15 12.97 0.59
CA GLY A 350 10.25 12.40 -0.75
C GLY A 350 10.48 10.88 -0.76
N GLY A 351 11.35 10.38 0.11
CA GLY A 351 11.54 8.94 0.31
C GLY A 351 10.25 8.25 0.74
N ILE A 352 9.52 8.85 1.69
CA ILE A 352 8.21 8.37 2.14
C ILE A 352 7.17 8.37 0.99
N LEU A 353 7.16 9.40 0.14
CA LEU A 353 6.31 9.46 -1.05
C LEU A 353 6.60 8.34 -2.05
N ASN A 354 7.88 7.99 -2.24
CA ASN A 354 8.31 6.91 -3.11
C ASN A 354 7.95 5.53 -2.56
N CYS A 355 7.89 5.37 -1.23
CA CYS A 355 7.44 4.13 -0.61
C CYS A 355 5.96 3.87 -0.87
N HIS A 356 5.07 4.84 -0.63
CA HIS A 356 3.64 4.65 -0.87
C HIS A 356 2.88 5.94 -1.19
N ARG A 357 1.98 5.87 -2.18
CA ARG A 357 1.20 7.04 -2.62
C ARG A 357 0.22 7.58 -1.58
N ARG A 358 -0.12 6.82 -0.53
CA ARG A 358 -1.03 7.27 0.55
C ARG A 358 -0.53 8.52 1.28
N PHE A 359 0.79 8.67 1.39
CA PHE A 359 1.41 9.81 2.06
C PHE A 359 1.24 11.11 1.29
N LEU A 360 0.94 11.04 -0.01
CA LEU A 360 0.69 12.21 -0.84
C LEU A 360 -0.40 13.09 -0.23
N MET A 361 -1.55 12.52 0.15
CA MET A 361 -2.63 13.31 0.72
C MET A 361 -2.28 13.86 2.11
N MET A 362 -1.54 13.11 2.93
CA MET A 362 -1.13 13.58 4.27
C MET A 362 -0.19 14.78 4.17
N ILE A 363 0.77 14.73 3.24
CA ILE A 363 1.70 15.83 2.98
C ILE A 363 0.94 17.04 2.42
N LYS A 364 -0.05 16.85 1.53
CA LYS A 364 -0.92 17.94 1.06
C LYS A 364 -1.66 18.61 2.21
N CYS A 365 -2.30 17.83 3.08
CA CYS A 365 -2.99 18.36 4.25
C CYS A 365 -2.03 19.13 5.15
N GLY A 366 -0.82 18.60 5.40
CA GLY A 366 0.19 19.30 6.19
C GLY A 366 0.58 20.66 5.60
N PHE A 367 0.75 20.77 4.27
CA PHE A 367 0.98 22.09 3.63
C PHE A 367 -0.24 23.01 3.70
N TRP A 368 -1.46 22.48 3.60
CA TRP A 368 -2.67 23.29 3.78
C TRP A 368 -2.80 23.82 5.21
N ASP A 369 -2.45 23.02 6.21
CA ASP A 369 -2.42 23.46 7.60
C ASP A 369 -1.41 24.58 7.82
N ILE A 370 -0.24 24.51 7.17
CA ILE A 370 0.79 25.57 7.20
C ILE A 370 0.26 26.87 6.57
N LEU A 371 -0.40 26.78 5.40
CA LEU A 371 -0.96 27.94 4.70
C LEU A 371 -2.05 28.64 5.53
N ASN A 372 -2.91 27.85 6.16
CA ASN A 372 -4.01 28.34 6.99
C ASN A 372 -3.55 28.89 8.34
N ASN A 373 -2.35 28.52 8.81
CA ASN A 373 -1.83 28.98 10.09
C ASN A 373 -1.22 30.39 9.97
N THR A 374 -1.87 31.37 10.59
CA THR A 374 -1.44 32.78 10.59
C THR A 374 -0.35 33.08 11.62
N ASN A 375 -0.12 32.19 12.59
CA ASN A 375 0.83 32.41 13.69
C ASN A 375 2.27 32.00 13.34
N LEU A 376 2.50 31.45 12.15
CA LEU A 376 3.82 31.04 11.70
C LEU A 376 4.63 32.24 11.21
N THR A 377 5.92 32.24 11.52
CA THR A 377 6.85 33.28 11.07
C THR A 377 7.04 33.22 9.55
N VAL A 378 7.42 34.36 8.96
CA VAL A 378 7.76 34.44 7.52
C VAL A 378 8.82 33.40 7.16
N LYS A 379 9.88 33.27 7.98
CA LYS A 379 10.96 32.28 7.78
C LYS A 379 10.47 30.84 7.78
N ALA A 380 9.57 30.47 8.71
CA ALA A 380 8.99 29.13 8.76
C ALA A 380 8.19 28.82 7.48
N LYS A 381 7.38 29.78 7.01
CA LYS A 381 6.63 29.65 5.76
C LYS A 381 7.54 29.66 4.53
N SER A 382 8.63 30.42 4.51
CA SER A 382 9.67 30.36 3.48
C SER A 382 10.27 28.96 3.37
N ASN A 383 10.69 28.35 4.50
CA ASN A 383 11.24 27.00 4.53
C ASN A 383 10.23 25.96 4.04
N ALA A 384 8.97 26.07 4.45
CA ALA A 384 7.92 25.19 3.96
C ALA A 384 7.69 25.35 2.44
N GLY A 385 7.78 26.58 1.92
CA GLY A 385 7.74 26.86 0.48
C GLY A 385 8.88 26.19 -0.26
N GLN A 386 10.12 26.36 0.21
CA GLN A 386 11.30 25.67 -0.35
C GLN A 386 11.12 24.14 -0.32
N ALA A 387 10.60 23.57 0.77
CA ALA A 387 10.32 22.15 0.85
C ALA A 387 9.29 21.68 -0.19
N LEU A 388 8.19 22.42 -0.38
CA LEU A 388 7.19 22.11 -1.40
C LEU A 388 7.79 22.17 -2.81
N GLY A 389 8.59 23.19 -3.11
CA GLY A 389 9.27 23.34 -4.40
C GLY A 389 10.21 22.16 -4.69
N LEU A 390 11.01 21.75 -3.70
CA LEU A 390 11.90 20.59 -3.81
C LEU A 390 11.11 19.29 -4.04
N LEU A 391 10.02 19.08 -3.30
CA LEU A 391 9.14 17.92 -3.48
C LEU A 391 8.51 17.90 -4.88
N CYS A 392 8.08 19.05 -5.40
CA CYS A 392 7.52 19.17 -6.74
C CYS A 392 8.57 18.90 -7.83
N LEU A 393 9.80 19.39 -7.64
CA LEU A 393 10.89 19.26 -8.58
C LEU A 393 11.46 17.84 -8.63
N VAL A 394 11.81 17.27 -7.48
CA VAL A 394 12.57 16.02 -7.38
C VAL A 394 11.65 14.79 -7.31
N TYR A 395 10.53 14.89 -6.59
CA TYR A 395 9.65 13.75 -6.30
C TYR A 395 8.32 13.82 -7.06
N ASN A 396 8.24 14.69 -8.08
CA ASN A 396 7.06 14.91 -8.91
C ASN A 396 5.77 15.21 -8.11
N PHE A 397 5.89 15.78 -6.91
CA PHE A 397 4.74 16.10 -6.08
C PHE A 397 3.81 17.11 -6.79
N PRO A 398 2.47 16.93 -6.77
CA PRO A 398 1.58 17.70 -7.64
C PRO A 398 1.31 19.11 -7.11
N LEU A 399 1.47 20.12 -7.98
CA LEU A 399 1.21 21.54 -7.66
C LEU A 399 -0.25 21.88 -7.34
N THR A 400 -1.15 20.90 -7.44
CA THR A 400 -2.54 21.00 -6.97
C THR A 400 -2.70 21.42 -5.50
N VAL A 401 -1.64 21.38 -4.69
CA VAL A 401 -1.64 21.97 -3.33
C VAL A 401 -2.01 23.45 -3.36
N LEU A 402 -1.59 24.17 -4.41
CA LEU A 402 -1.88 25.59 -4.60
C LEU A 402 -3.36 25.90 -4.85
N LYS A 403 -4.23 24.89 -5.04
CA LYS A 403 -5.69 25.11 -5.14
C LYS A 403 -6.26 25.77 -3.89
N ASN A 404 -5.71 25.49 -2.72
CA ASN A 404 -6.16 26.07 -1.46
C ASN A 404 -5.36 27.33 -1.08
N TYR A 405 -4.44 27.77 -1.93
CA TYR A 405 -3.71 29.02 -1.72
C TYR A 405 -4.63 30.21 -2.03
N ASN A 406 -4.74 31.15 -1.09
CA ASN A 406 -5.49 32.38 -1.31
C ASN A 406 -4.61 33.43 -2.01
N PHE A 407 -4.77 33.58 -3.32
CA PHE A 407 -4.04 34.57 -4.12
C PHE A 407 -4.40 36.03 -3.82
N GLY A 408 -5.46 36.29 -3.06
CA GLY A 408 -5.77 37.61 -2.52
C GLY A 408 -5.15 37.90 -1.16
N ASP A 409 -4.41 36.95 -0.58
CA ASP A 409 -3.76 37.13 0.71
C ASP A 409 -2.61 38.15 0.60
N THR A 410 -2.51 39.00 1.62
CA THR A 410 -1.48 40.02 1.77
C THR A 410 -0.47 39.67 2.86
N SER A 411 -0.60 38.51 3.49
CA SER A 411 0.34 38.07 4.51
C SER A 411 1.73 37.81 3.92
N GLU A 412 2.74 38.49 4.47
CA GLU A 412 4.15 38.33 4.05
C GLU A 412 4.59 36.87 4.09
N GLY A 413 4.08 36.10 5.07
CA GLY A 413 4.41 34.69 5.21
C GLY A 413 3.86 33.81 4.08
N ASN A 414 2.60 33.97 3.65
CA ASN A 414 2.07 33.17 2.53
C ASN A 414 2.65 33.62 1.19
N ILE A 415 2.91 34.93 1.03
CA ILE A 415 3.65 35.44 -0.13
C ILE A 415 5.04 34.79 -0.20
N ALA A 416 5.78 34.80 0.92
CA ALA A 416 7.09 34.16 0.99
C ALA A 416 7.03 32.66 0.70
N PHE A 417 6.04 31.93 1.25
CA PHE A 417 5.83 30.50 0.95
C PHE A 417 5.78 30.25 -0.56
N LEU A 418 4.95 31.00 -1.29
CA LEU A 418 4.79 30.77 -2.72
C LEU A 418 5.98 31.28 -3.54
N GLN A 419 6.60 32.40 -3.15
CA GLN A 419 7.86 32.87 -3.76
C GLN A 419 8.93 31.77 -3.68
N TYR A 420 9.22 31.27 -2.48
CA TYR A 420 10.24 30.25 -2.28
C TYR A 420 9.88 28.90 -2.92
N THR A 421 8.60 28.56 -3.04
CA THR A 421 8.16 27.37 -3.81
C THR A 421 8.56 27.48 -5.28
N ILE A 422 8.28 28.63 -5.91
CA ILE A 422 8.56 28.84 -7.33
C ILE A 422 10.05 29.00 -7.58
N MET A 423 10.77 29.68 -6.67
CA MET A 423 12.22 29.83 -6.77
C MET A 423 12.94 28.48 -6.69
N GLU A 424 12.55 27.63 -5.75
CA GLU A 424 13.11 26.29 -5.65
C GLU A 424 12.78 25.44 -6.89
N LEU A 425 11.56 25.55 -7.45
CA LEU A 425 11.24 24.91 -8.73
C LEU A 425 12.17 25.39 -9.86
N CYS A 426 12.44 26.69 -9.96
CA CYS A 426 13.29 27.29 -10.98
C CYS A 426 14.78 26.89 -10.88
N THR A 427 15.19 26.17 -9.84
CA THR A 427 16.52 25.54 -9.79
C THR A 427 16.64 24.34 -10.74
N GLY A 428 15.51 23.79 -11.18
CA GLY A 428 15.44 22.69 -12.14
C GLY A 428 15.59 23.12 -13.59
N GLU A 429 15.66 22.14 -14.49
CA GLU A 429 15.66 22.39 -15.93
C GLU A 429 14.37 23.09 -16.38
N TYR A 430 14.52 24.14 -17.20
CA TYR A 430 13.41 24.98 -17.66
C TYR A 430 12.20 24.19 -18.19
N GLN A 431 12.45 23.19 -19.03
CA GLN A 431 11.39 22.39 -19.65
C GLN A 431 10.58 21.60 -18.63
N ASN A 432 11.25 21.04 -17.61
CA ASN A 432 10.59 20.28 -16.55
C ASN A 432 9.73 21.20 -15.67
N VAL A 433 10.24 22.41 -15.37
CA VAL A 433 9.51 23.42 -14.60
C VAL A 433 8.29 23.93 -15.37
N LEU A 434 8.45 24.23 -16.67
CA LEU A 434 7.34 24.64 -17.52
C LEU A 434 6.27 23.56 -17.60
N ALA A 435 6.65 22.31 -17.90
CA ALA A 435 5.71 21.19 -17.94
C ALA A 435 4.97 21.02 -16.61
N LYS A 436 5.66 21.22 -15.47
CA LYS A 436 5.06 21.14 -14.14
C LYS A 436 4.04 22.25 -13.90
N LEU A 437 4.36 23.49 -14.25
CA LEU A 437 3.45 24.64 -14.13
C LEU A 437 2.26 24.52 -15.09
N LEU A 438 2.47 23.98 -16.29
CA LEU A 438 1.40 23.73 -17.26
C LEU A 438 0.39 22.68 -16.77
N GLN A 439 0.72 21.81 -15.80
CA GLN A 439 -0.29 20.95 -15.15
C GLN A 439 -1.41 21.77 -14.47
N LEU A 440 -1.15 23.05 -14.15
CA LEU A 440 -2.16 23.96 -13.60
C LEU A 440 -3.14 24.46 -14.66
N SER A 441 -2.85 24.33 -15.97
CA SER A 441 -3.74 24.81 -17.05
C SER A 441 -5.10 24.09 -17.05
N ALA A 442 -5.14 22.84 -16.56
CA ALA A 442 -6.37 22.11 -16.26
C ALA A 442 -7.30 22.85 -15.27
N TYR A 443 -6.77 23.85 -14.55
CA TYR A 443 -7.46 24.75 -13.64
C TYR A 443 -7.17 26.21 -14.07
N THR A 444 -7.82 26.67 -15.13
CA THR A 444 -7.59 27.98 -15.77
C THR A 444 -7.44 29.15 -14.80
N ARG A 445 -8.32 29.24 -13.78
CA ARG A 445 -8.24 30.28 -12.74
C ARG A 445 -6.98 30.19 -11.88
N LEU A 446 -6.57 28.98 -11.51
CA LEU A 446 -5.37 28.75 -10.70
C LEU A 446 -4.11 29.05 -11.50
N CYS A 447 -4.04 28.63 -12.77
CA CYS A 447 -2.94 28.95 -13.68
C CYS A 447 -2.78 30.47 -13.84
N ARG A 448 -3.87 31.17 -14.17
CA ARG A 448 -3.90 32.63 -14.29
C ARG A 448 -3.47 33.33 -13.01
N ASN A 449 -3.98 32.91 -11.85
CA ASN A 449 -3.63 33.49 -10.56
C ASN A 449 -2.14 33.27 -10.21
N CYS A 450 -1.61 32.08 -10.47
CA CYS A 450 -0.20 31.77 -10.28
C CYS A 450 0.68 32.67 -11.17
N ARG A 451 0.29 32.86 -12.43
CA ARG A 451 0.98 33.75 -13.38
C ARG A 451 0.96 35.22 -12.93
N ILE A 452 -0.19 35.71 -12.44
CA ILE A 452 -0.31 37.07 -11.88
C ILE A 452 0.59 37.21 -10.65
N PHE A 453 0.60 36.22 -9.77
CA PHE A 453 1.48 36.19 -8.60
C PHE A 453 2.95 36.28 -8.99
N MET A 454 3.41 35.46 -9.95
CA MET A 454 4.78 35.49 -10.45
C MET A 454 5.17 36.87 -10.98
N ARG A 455 4.29 37.53 -11.75
CA ARG A 455 4.55 38.89 -12.25
C ARG A 455 4.68 39.91 -11.12
N LYS A 456 3.76 39.90 -10.17
CA LYS A 456 3.74 40.87 -9.09
C LYS A 456 4.91 40.64 -8.12
N HIS A 457 5.02 39.44 -7.58
CA HIS A 457 5.88 39.15 -6.43
C HIS A 457 7.27 38.62 -6.77
N LEU A 458 7.54 38.16 -8.00
CA LEU A 458 8.89 37.69 -8.40
C LEU A 458 9.54 38.59 -9.45
N ILE A 459 8.77 39.30 -10.27
CA ILE A 459 9.31 40.20 -11.32
C ILE A 459 9.33 41.66 -10.86
N ASN A 460 8.25 42.15 -10.23
CA ASN A 460 8.09 43.57 -9.90
C ASN A 460 8.56 43.93 -8.47
N GLU A 461 8.12 43.19 -7.45
CA GLU A 461 8.42 43.53 -6.04
C GLU A 461 9.83 43.12 -5.60
N MET A 462 10.40 42.04 -6.15
CA MET A 462 11.77 41.58 -5.81
C MET A 462 12.89 42.43 -6.43
N VAL A 463 12.57 43.51 -7.13
CA VAL A 463 13.56 44.48 -7.66
C VAL A 463 14.12 45.39 -6.55
N ALA A 464 13.45 45.47 -5.40
CA ALA A 464 13.85 46.37 -4.31
C ALA A 464 14.90 45.79 -3.34
N ASP A 465 15.14 44.48 -3.35
CA ASP A 465 16.14 43.80 -2.50
C ASP A 465 17.30 43.29 -3.37
N ASP A 466 18.48 43.92 -3.27
CA ASP A 466 19.74 43.69 -4.04
C ASP A 466 20.36 42.28 -3.95
N LYS A 467 19.61 41.24 -3.57
CA LYS A 467 20.12 39.89 -3.28
C LYS A 467 19.78 38.81 -4.31
N PHE A 468 19.16 39.13 -5.45
CA PHE A 468 18.71 38.08 -6.39
C PHE A 468 19.20 38.18 -7.84
N ASP A 469 19.51 36.98 -8.36
CA ASP A 469 20.18 36.66 -9.61
C ASP A 469 19.35 37.08 -10.84
N SER A 470 19.92 37.90 -11.73
CA SER A 470 19.27 38.35 -12.98
C SER A 470 18.75 37.18 -13.83
N ASN A 471 19.40 36.02 -13.71
CA ASN A 471 19.02 34.75 -14.31
C ASN A 471 17.65 34.25 -13.87
N LEU A 472 17.32 34.31 -12.57
CA LEU A 472 16.02 33.87 -12.05
C LEU A 472 14.89 34.72 -12.66
N LYS A 473 15.09 36.03 -12.73
CA LYS A 473 14.12 36.96 -13.33
C LYS A 473 13.87 36.65 -14.79
N ALA A 474 14.92 36.37 -15.56
CA ALA A 474 14.80 35.97 -16.96
C ALA A 474 13.99 34.68 -17.11
N ILE A 475 14.28 33.66 -16.29
CA ILE A 475 13.55 32.38 -16.27
C ILE A 475 12.07 32.59 -15.95
N VAL A 476 11.76 33.30 -14.87
CA VAL A 476 10.39 33.55 -14.42
C VAL A 476 9.60 34.37 -15.46
N THR A 477 10.25 35.36 -16.09
CA THR A 477 9.63 36.17 -17.16
C THR A 477 9.26 35.31 -18.36
N LYS A 478 10.16 34.40 -18.77
CA LYS A 478 9.92 33.46 -19.85
C LYS A 478 8.79 32.47 -19.51
N LEU A 479 8.81 31.87 -18.32
CA LEU A 479 7.75 30.96 -17.84
C LEU A 479 6.37 31.63 -17.88
N VAL A 480 6.29 32.89 -17.43
CA VAL A 480 5.06 33.68 -17.44
C VAL A 480 4.53 33.95 -18.86
N SER A 481 5.42 34.06 -19.86
CA SER A 481 5.02 34.20 -21.27
C SER A 481 4.50 32.87 -21.81
N ASP A 482 5.27 31.80 -21.67
CA ASP A 482 4.93 30.47 -22.18
C ASP A 482 3.63 29.92 -21.55
N MET A 483 3.42 30.17 -20.25
CA MET A 483 2.16 29.84 -19.56
C MET A 483 0.95 30.60 -20.14
N ARG A 484 1.14 31.82 -20.66
CA ARG A 484 0.05 32.61 -21.26
C ARG A 484 -0.32 32.09 -22.65
N GLU A 485 0.67 31.69 -23.45
CA GLU A 485 0.46 31.17 -24.79
C GLU A 485 -0.27 29.81 -24.76
N ALA A 486 -0.02 29.00 -23.74
CA ALA A 486 -0.71 27.74 -23.52
C ALA A 486 -2.17 27.88 -23.02
N GLU A 487 -2.60 29.07 -22.55
CA GLU A 487 -4.00 29.35 -22.16
C GLU A 487 -4.88 29.75 -23.36
N SER A 488 -4.26 30.11 -24.51
CA SER A 488 -4.96 30.53 -25.74
C SER A 488 -5.34 29.39 -26.70
N PHE A 489 -5.01 28.15 -26.33
CA PHE A 489 -5.43 26.91 -27.00
C PHE A 489 -6.26 26.07 -26.01
#